data_AF-J9ASL9-F1
#
_entry.id   AF-J9ASL9-F1
#
_cell.length_a   1.000
_cell.length_b   1.000
_cell.length_c   1.000
_cell.angle_alpha   90.00
_cell.angle_beta   90.00
_cell.angle_gamma   90.00
#
_symmetry.space_group_name_H-M   'P 1'
#
loop_
_entity.id
_entity.type
_entity.pdbx_description
1 polymer ?
#
loop_
_entity_poly.entity_id
_entity_poly.type
_entity_poly.pdbx_seq_one_letter_code
_entity_poly.pdbx_strand_id
1 'polypeptide(L)'
;MSMITNTDINQKFQSHAHLHLKIGHSSVEALQTAASSKSDLLKSALPYILPYLKIHEKQSYLIKRCRELCADVCMKNYNWQGGGYELVERKEEGEQDYSPTERVWGPHLPTDAQLIWSWFSVYMDARMGTNPLISDIEMPFSSVFYLKKPAKPSPLQCMKKSFYIYQSSIHPPHFALVLDGGRERFEVDRGTRNLWRTILLFIQHIRLFSEGQLGSIKIDENGINLACVLE
;
A
#
# COMPACT_ATOMS: atom_id res chain seq x y z
N MET A 1 5.11 5.90 18.38
CA MET A 1 5.65 6.17 17.03
C MET A 1 4.97 7.43 16.53
N SER A 2 5.67 8.57 16.58
CA SER A 2 5.15 9.84 16.04
C SER A 2 4.79 9.62 14.58
N MET A 3 3.50 9.70 14.21
CA MET A 3 3.11 9.67 12.80
C MET A 3 3.75 10.88 12.14
N ILE A 4 4.79 10.66 11.36
CA ILE A 4 5.36 11.69 10.50
C ILE A 4 4.22 12.13 9.59
N THR A 5 3.76 13.36 9.78
CA THR A 5 2.65 13.87 9.00
C THR A 5 3.20 14.46 7.71
N ASN A 6 2.43 14.42 6.62
CA ASN A 6 2.80 15.13 5.39
C ASN A 6 3.08 16.64 5.64
N THR A 7 2.55 17.19 6.74
CA THR A 7 2.80 18.57 7.21
C THR A 7 4.27 18.79 7.55
N ASP A 8 4.93 17.83 8.22
CA ASP A 8 6.33 17.95 8.64
C ASP A 8 7.28 17.97 7.45
N ILE A 9 6.98 17.17 6.41
CA ILE A 9 7.76 17.11 5.17
C ILE A 9 7.52 18.38 4.33
N ASN A 10 6.27 18.82 4.21
CA ASN A 10 5.93 20.06 3.52
C ASN A 10 6.56 21.29 4.18
N GLN A 11 6.72 21.29 5.51
CA GLN A 11 7.45 22.34 6.21
C GLN A 11 8.93 22.35 5.82
N LYS A 12 9.57 21.19 5.67
CA LYS A 12 10.96 21.10 5.17
C LYS A 12 11.12 21.59 3.74
N PHE A 13 10.09 21.47 2.91
CA PHE A 13 10.10 22.04 1.55
C PHE A 13 10.12 23.57 1.54
N GLN A 14 9.72 24.25 2.62
CA GLN A 14 9.80 25.72 2.70
C GLN A 14 11.25 26.21 2.64
N SER A 15 12.20 25.49 3.23
CA SER A 15 13.64 25.75 3.08
C SER A 15 14.16 25.55 1.66
N HIS A 16 13.33 24.95 0.79
CA HIS A 16 13.59 24.66 -0.61
C HIS A 16 12.50 25.25 -1.53
N ALA A 17 11.94 26.41 -1.18
CA ALA A 17 10.78 26.99 -1.86
C ALA A 17 10.94 27.12 -3.40
N HIS A 18 12.17 27.33 -3.89
CA HIS A 18 12.51 27.38 -5.32
C HIS A 18 12.23 26.08 -6.09
N LEU A 19 12.09 24.94 -5.40
CA LEU A 19 11.74 23.65 -6.02
C LEU A 19 10.22 23.48 -6.20
N HIS A 20 9.40 24.36 -5.59
CA HIS A 20 7.94 24.32 -5.66
C HIS A 20 7.34 22.94 -5.32
N LEU A 21 7.93 22.24 -4.36
CA LEU A 21 7.52 20.89 -3.96
C LEU A 21 6.37 20.91 -2.96
N LYS A 22 5.42 19.98 -3.13
CA LYS A 22 4.30 19.79 -2.21
C LYS A 22 3.81 18.35 -2.26
N ILE A 23 3.81 17.68 -1.10
CA ILE A 23 3.18 16.37 -0.95
C ILE A 23 1.67 16.49 -1.27
N GLY A 24 1.22 15.59 -2.11
CA GLY A 24 -0.11 15.50 -2.70
C GLY A 24 -0.27 16.15 -4.06
N HIS A 25 0.72 16.91 -4.53
CA HIS A 25 0.61 17.69 -5.77
C HIS A 25 1.81 17.47 -6.69
N SER A 26 3.03 17.51 -6.16
CA SER A 26 4.23 17.21 -6.95
C SER A 26 4.27 15.73 -7.33
N SER A 27 4.75 15.45 -8.55
CA SER A 27 4.92 14.07 -9.01
C SER A 27 5.95 13.33 -8.15
N VAL A 28 5.86 12.01 -8.09
CA VAL A 28 6.81 11.19 -7.33
C VAL A 28 8.22 11.37 -7.89
N GLU A 29 8.38 11.49 -9.20
CA GLU A 29 9.67 11.68 -9.88
C GLU A 29 10.33 13.00 -9.46
N ALA A 30 9.55 14.07 -9.35
CA ALA A 30 10.04 15.35 -8.86
C ALA A 30 10.49 15.25 -7.39
N LEU A 31 9.69 14.58 -6.54
CA LEU A 31 10.02 14.36 -5.14
C LEU A 31 11.25 13.46 -4.96
N GLN A 32 11.39 12.41 -5.77
CA GLN A 32 12.53 11.50 -5.77
C GLN A 32 13.80 12.23 -6.22
N THR A 33 13.72 13.03 -7.30
CA THR A 33 14.84 13.85 -7.78
C THR A 33 15.31 14.83 -6.70
N ALA A 34 14.37 15.49 -6.02
CA ALA A 34 14.68 16.39 -4.91
C ALA A 34 15.34 15.66 -3.73
N ALA A 35 14.82 14.49 -3.34
CA ALA A 35 15.41 13.67 -2.29
C ALA A 35 16.85 13.28 -2.63
N SER A 36 17.11 12.84 -3.86
CA SER A 36 18.47 12.47 -4.30
C SER A 36 19.42 13.66 -4.41
N SER A 37 18.91 14.85 -4.71
CA SER A 37 19.73 16.06 -4.92
C SER A 37 20.04 16.83 -3.65
N LYS A 38 19.30 16.60 -2.55
CA LYS A 38 19.40 17.37 -1.31
C LYS A 38 19.56 16.46 -0.10
N SER A 39 20.72 16.52 0.56
CA SER A 39 21.08 15.59 1.65
C SER A 39 20.13 15.65 2.85
N ASP A 40 19.59 16.82 3.17
CA ASP A 40 18.65 17.01 4.26
C ASP A 40 17.25 16.44 3.95
N LEU A 41 16.82 16.50 2.68
CA LEU A 41 15.61 15.82 2.20
C LEU A 41 15.82 14.31 2.15
N LEU A 42 16.99 13.83 1.72
CA LEU A 42 17.35 12.41 1.75
C LEU A 42 17.33 11.84 3.17
N LYS A 43 17.79 12.61 4.16
CA LYS A 43 17.79 12.20 5.58
C LYS A 43 16.45 12.46 6.27
N SER A 44 15.45 12.96 5.56
CA SER A 44 14.12 13.21 6.10
C SER A 44 13.23 11.96 6.01
N ALA A 45 11.95 12.13 6.34
CA ALA A 45 10.95 11.09 6.14
C ALA A 45 10.57 10.86 4.66
N LEU A 46 11.01 11.75 3.75
CA LEU A 46 10.62 11.72 2.34
C LEU A 46 10.91 10.38 1.66
N PRO A 47 12.11 9.77 1.75
CA PRO A 47 12.36 8.49 1.11
C PRO A 47 11.47 7.35 1.62
N TYR A 48 11.07 7.40 2.89
CA TYR A 48 10.21 6.39 3.50
C TYR A 48 8.75 6.49 3.02
N ILE A 49 8.28 7.69 2.68
CA ILE A 49 6.90 7.89 2.20
C ILE A 49 6.78 7.72 0.68
N LEU A 50 7.85 7.91 -0.09
CA LEU A 50 7.83 7.82 -1.55
C LEU A 50 7.21 6.51 -2.09
N PRO A 51 7.53 5.32 -1.55
CA PRO A 51 6.89 4.07 -1.96
C PRO A 51 5.36 4.07 -1.80
N TYR A 52 4.82 4.71 -0.76
CA TYR A 52 3.38 4.82 -0.54
C TYR A 52 2.72 5.78 -1.55
N LEU A 53 3.45 6.80 -2.01
CA LEU A 53 2.98 7.75 -3.02
C LEU A 53 3.07 7.18 -4.44
N LYS A 54 4.01 6.26 -4.70
CA LYS A 54 4.20 5.56 -5.99
C LYS A 54 3.02 4.67 -6.40
N ILE A 55 2.12 4.34 -5.47
CA ILE A 55 0.98 3.43 -5.71
C ILE A 55 0.05 3.95 -6.82
N HIS A 56 -0.13 5.27 -6.93
CA HIS A 56 -1.01 5.87 -7.93
C HIS A 56 -0.62 7.33 -8.23
N GLU A 57 -0.79 7.76 -9.48
CA GLU A 57 -0.47 9.14 -9.91
C GLU A 57 -1.30 10.21 -9.19
N LYS A 58 -2.54 9.88 -8.79
CA LYS A 58 -3.44 10.79 -8.06
C LYS A 58 -3.07 10.87 -6.57
N GLN A 59 -1.93 11.50 -6.29
CA GLN A 59 -1.34 11.55 -4.96
C GLN A 59 -2.23 12.25 -3.92
N SER A 60 -2.94 13.32 -4.31
CA SER A 60 -3.92 14.01 -3.45
C SER A 60 -5.03 13.07 -2.96
N TYR A 61 -5.55 12.22 -3.85
CA TYR A 61 -6.54 11.20 -3.51
C TYR A 61 -5.99 10.17 -2.52
N LEU A 62 -4.76 9.67 -2.73
CA LEU A 62 -4.13 8.73 -1.79
C LEU A 62 -4.03 9.29 -0.38
N ILE A 63 -3.57 10.53 -0.25
CA ILE A 63 -3.42 11.21 1.04
C ILE A 63 -4.76 11.44 1.70
N LYS A 64 -5.77 11.88 0.94
CA LYS A 64 -7.12 12.09 1.44
C LYS A 64 -7.70 10.78 1.98
N ARG A 65 -7.62 9.69 1.20
CA ARG A 65 -8.10 8.36 1.62
C ARG A 65 -7.38 7.84 2.85
N CYS A 66 -6.05 8.00 2.92
CA CYS A 66 -5.29 7.59 4.10
C CYS A 66 -5.85 8.27 5.36
N ARG A 67 -6.06 9.60 5.32
CA ARG A 67 -6.64 10.37 6.43
C ARG A 67 -8.07 9.94 6.78
N GLU A 68 -8.90 9.68 5.78
CA GLU A 68 -10.30 9.30 5.99
C GLU A 68 -10.45 7.88 6.54
N LEU A 69 -9.56 6.96 6.13
CA LEU A 69 -9.53 5.58 6.61
C LEU A 69 -8.94 5.49 8.01
N CYS A 70 -7.94 6.32 8.36
CA CYS A 70 -7.34 6.33 9.70
C CYS A 70 -8.04 7.26 10.71
N ALA A 71 -9.17 7.87 10.34
CA ALA A 71 -9.91 8.79 11.19
C ALA A 71 -10.50 8.12 12.45
N ASP A 72 -10.67 6.81 12.43
CA ASP A 72 -11.13 6.01 13.56
C ASP A 72 -10.52 4.61 13.54
N VAL A 73 -10.55 3.94 14.70
CA VAL A 73 -9.97 2.60 14.89
C VAL A 73 -10.67 1.50 14.10
N CYS A 74 -11.89 1.75 13.61
CA CYS A 74 -12.71 0.76 12.91
C CYS A 74 -12.72 0.96 11.38
N MET A 75 -12.05 2.01 10.87
CA MET A 75 -12.12 2.44 9.47
C MET A 75 -13.57 2.54 8.95
N LYS A 76 -14.46 3.24 9.66
CA LYS A 76 -15.91 3.27 9.33
C LYS A 76 -16.24 3.71 7.89
N ASN A 77 -15.35 4.49 7.28
CA ASN A 77 -15.49 5.01 5.91
C ASN A 77 -14.92 4.06 4.84
N TYR A 78 -14.60 2.81 5.20
CA TYR A 78 -14.08 1.81 4.28
C TYR A 78 -15.15 1.33 3.30
N ASN A 79 -14.84 1.42 2.00
CA ASN A 79 -15.64 0.91 0.91
C ASN A 79 -14.79 -0.02 0.02
N TRP A 80 -14.89 -1.33 0.25
CA TRP A 80 -14.03 -2.33 -0.38
C TRP A 80 -14.02 -2.31 -1.92
N GLN A 81 -15.12 -1.95 -2.57
CA GLN A 81 -15.28 -1.97 -4.04
C GLN A 81 -15.28 -0.58 -4.67
N GLY A 82 -15.16 0.46 -3.87
CA GLY A 82 -15.08 1.85 -4.32
C GLY A 82 -14.05 2.60 -3.50
N GLY A 83 -14.25 3.89 -3.32
CA GLY A 83 -13.39 4.71 -2.48
C GLY A 83 -14.09 6.00 -2.08
N GLY A 84 -13.30 6.99 -1.68
CA GLY A 84 -13.78 8.32 -1.31
C GLY A 84 -13.82 9.30 -2.49
N TYR A 85 -13.98 10.57 -2.17
CA TYR A 85 -14.07 11.61 -3.20
C TYR A 85 -12.70 11.98 -3.77
N GLU A 86 -12.67 12.23 -5.07
CA GLU A 86 -11.53 12.81 -5.79
C GLU A 86 -11.61 14.34 -5.74
N LEU A 87 -10.49 14.99 -5.43
CA LEU A 87 -10.36 16.44 -5.57
C LEU A 87 -10.06 16.76 -7.04
N VAL A 88 -10.95 17.53 -7.67
CA VAL A 88 -10.78 17.98 -9.05
C VAL A 88 -10.53 19.48 -9.05
N GLU A 89 -9.35 19.87 -9.53
CA GLU A 89 -9.05 21.27 -9.80
C GLU A 89 -9.93 21.75 -10.97
N ARG A 90 -10.77 22.76 -10.74
CA ARG A 90 -11.51 23.38 -11.85
C ARG A 90 -10.49 24.05 -12.77
N LYS A 91 -10.54 23.74 -14.07
CA LYS A 91 -9.95 24.61 -15.08
C LYS A 91 -10.88 25.82 -15.19
N GLU A 92 -10.40 26.98 -14.77
CA GLU A 92 -11.20 28.21 -14.72
C GLU A 92 -11.76 28.58 -16.10
N GLU A 93 -13.06 28.83 -16.16
CA GLU A 93 -13.59 30.01 -16.84
C GLU A 93 -14.50 30.75 -15.84
N GLY A 94 -13.95 31.73 -15.12
CA GLY A 94 -14.72 32.91 -14.70
C GLY A 94 -15.34 33.01 -13.30
N GLU A 95 -15.10 32.12 -12.32
CA GLU A 95 -15.74 32.26 -10.99
C GLU A 95 -14.75 32.35 -9.82
N GLN A 96 -14.95 33.38 -9.00
CA GLN A 96 -14.10 33.87 -7.89
C GLN A 96 -14.17 33.03 -6.60
N ASP A 97 -14.37 31.72 -6.67
CA ASP A 97 -14.38 30.86 -5.48
C ASP A 97 -13.39 29.69 -5.63
N TYR A 98 -12.27 29.80 -4.92
CA TYR A 98 -11.10 28.92 -5.01
C TYR A 98 -11.31 27.62 -4.20
N SER A 99 -12.45 26.95 -4.43
CA SER A 99 -12.82 25.69 -3.79
C SER A 99 -12.65 24.53 -4.78
N PRO A 100 -11.74 23.57 -4.52
CA PRO A 100 -11.65 22.35 -5.30
C PRO A 100 -13.00 21.60 -5.24
N THR A 101 -13.57 21.27 -6.40
CA THR A 101 -14.79 20.47 -6.45
C THR A 101 -14.50 19.00 -6.13
N GLU A 102 -15.33 18.40 -5.29
CA GLU A 102 -15.25 16.98 -4.96
C GLU A 102 -16.09 16.15 -5.95
N ARG A 103 -15.45 15.18 -6.59
CA ARG A 103 -16.12 14.21 -7.45
C ARG A 103 -16.23 12.87 -6.73
N VAL A 104 -17.38 12.20 -6.85
CA VAL A 104 -17.55 10.83 -6.37
C VAL A 104 -16.51 9.92 -7.04
N TRP A 105 -16.02 8.93 -6.28
CA TRP A 105 -15.11 7.89 -6.76
C TRP A 105 -15.49 7.34 -8.13
N GLY A 106 -14.48 7.08 -8.97
CA GLY A 106 -14.64 6.41 -10.27
C GLY A 106 -13.62 5.28 -10.48
N PRO A 107 -13.85 4.37 -11.45
CA PRO A 107 -13.00 3.19 -11.67
C PRO A 107 -11.55 3.48 -12.06
N HIS A 108 -11.23 4.73 -12.42
CA HIS A 108 -9.85 5.20 -12.67
C HIS A 108 -9.04 5.37 -11.38
N LEU A 109 -9.69 5.33 -10.21
CA LEU A 109 -9.04 5.42 -8.91
C LEU A 109 -8.99 4.04 -8.25
N PRO A 110 -7.96 3.78 -7.41
CA PRO A 110 -7.93 2.55 -6.63
C PRO A 110 -9.07 2.54 -5.61
N THR A 111 -9.63 1.35 -5.41
CA THR A 111 -10.58 1.08 -4.33
C THR A 111 -9.89 1.06 -2.97
N ASP A 112 -10.63 1.19 -1.87
CA ASP A 112 -10.02 1.12 -0.54
C ASP A 112 -9.38 -0.24 -0.27
N ALA A 113 -9.96 -1.34 -0.75
CA ALA A 113 -9.34 -2.66 -0.59
C ALA A 113 -7.99 -2.75 -1.33
N GLN A 114 -7.90 -2.16 -2.53
CA GLN A 114 -6.65 -2.09 -3.26
C GLN A 114 -5.63 -1.19 -2.55
N LEU A 115 -6.05 -0.03 -2.04
CA LEU A 115 -5.18 0.89 -1.30
C LEU A 115 -4.60 0.25 -0.04
N ILE A 116 -5.45 -0.36 0.78
CA ILE A 116 -5.02 -1.00 2.03
C ILE A 116 -4.06 -2.14 1.73
N TRP A 117 -4.37 -2.98 0.73
CA TRP A 117 -3.45 -4.04 0.31
C TRP A 117 -2.10 -3.47 -0.18
N SER A 118 -2.12 -2.44 -1.01
CA SER A 118 -0.88 -1.82 -1.52
C SER A 118 -0.05 -1.17 -0.40
N TRP A 119 -0.67 -0.50 0.57
CA TRP A 119 0.06 0.06 1.73
C TRP A 119 0.61 -1.03 2.63
N PHE A 120 -0.15 -2.11 2.84
CA PHE A 120 0.33 -3.29 3.57
C PHE A 120 1.55 -3.91 2.85
N SER A 121 1.48 -4.11 1.54
CA SER A 121 2.60 -4.59 0.72
C SER A 121 3.83 -3.70 0.84
N VAL A 122 3.68 -2.38 0.67
CA VAL A 122 4.78 -1.42 0.81
C VAL A 122 5.40 -1.48 2.21
N TYR A 123 4.58 -1.58 3.26
CA TYR A 123 5.08 -1.75 4.62
C TYR A 123 5.90 -3.04 4.74
N MET A 124 5.40 -4.17 4.23
CA MET A 124 6.09 -5.46 4.30
C MET A 124 7.38 -5.48 3.47
N ASP A 125 7.37 -4.89 2.28
CA ASP A 125 8.56 -4.74 1.43
C ASP A 125 9.67 -3.97 2.16
N ALA A 126 9.31 -2.92 2.91
CA ALA A 126 10.28 -2.15 3.71
C ALA A 126 10.80 -2.89 4.97
N ARG A 127 10.12 -3.96 5.41
CA ARG A 127 10.52 -4.75 6.58
C ARG A 127 11.33 -5.99 6.22
N MET A 128 11.11 -6.54 5.02
CA MET A 128 11.76 -7.77 4.59
C MET A 128 13.17 -7.51 4.04
N GLY A 129 14.09 -8.44 4.33
CA GLY A 129 15.39 -8.46 3.69
C GLY A 129 15.30 -8.86 2.22
N THR A 130 16.34 -8.55 1.45
CA THR A 130 16.44 -8.96 0.05
C THR A 130 16.40 -10.47 -0.09
N ASN A 131 15.62 -10.99 -1.04
CA ASN A 131 15.64 -12.39 -1.42
C ASN A 131 16.53 -12.55 -2.67
N PRO A 132 17.58 -13.40 -2.67
CA PRO A 132 18.45 -13.55 -3.84
C PRO A 132 17.75 -14.22 -5.04
N LEU A 133 16.56 -14.79 -4.86
CA LEU A 133 15.81 -15.52 -5.88
C LEU A 133 14.80 -14.66 -6.66
N ILE A 134 14.63 -13.38 -6.28
CA ILE A 134 13.72 -12.46 -6.97
C ILE A 134 14.51 -11.43 -7.77
N SER A 135 13.93 -10.98 -8.88
CA SER A 135 14.52 -9.94 -9.73
C SER A 135 14.35 -8.53 -9.16
N ASP A 136 13.22 -8.29 -8.47
CA ASP A 136 12.89 -7.00 -7.90
C ASP A 136 13.28 -6.96 -6.42
N ILE A 137 14.50 -6.52 -6.17
CA ILE A 137 15.08 -6.44 -4.83
C ILE A 137 14.47 -5.31 -3.98
N GLU A 138 13.78 -4.34 -4.60
CA GLU A 138 13.09 -3.26 -3.90
C GLU A 138 11.74 -3.71 -3.34
N MET A 139 11.16 -4.78 -3.90
CA MET A 139 9.85 -5.31 -3.50
C MET A 139 9.93 -6.80 -3.08
N PRO A 140 10.64 -7.13 -1.99
CA PRO A 140 10.88 -8.51 -1.57
C PRO A 140 9.65 -9.27 -1.08
N PHE A 141 8.71 -8.59 -0.43
CA PHE A 141 7.44 -9.18 -0.03
C PHE A 141 6.54 -9.37 -1.25
N SER A 142 6.33 -8.31 -2.03
CA SER A 142 5.38 -8.32 -3.13
C SER A 142 5.77 -9.30 -4.24
N SER A 143 7.07 -9.46 -4.51
CA SER A 143 7.57 -10.40 -5.53
C SER A 143 7.34 -11.87 -5.18
N VAL A 144 7.24 -12.21 -3.90
CA VAL A 144 7.10 -13.59 -3.43
C VAL A 144 5.66 -13.90 -3.04
N PHE A 145 5.06 -13.03 -2.23
CA PHE A 145 3.80 -13.30 -1.52
C PHE A 145 2.58 -12.66 -2.16
N TYR A 146 2.73 -12.02 -3.33
CA TYR A 146 1.61 -11.42 -4.05
C TYR A 146 1.58 -11.85 -5.52
N LEU A 147 0.38 -12.16 -6.00
CA LEU A 147 0.09 -12.39 -7.40
C LEU A 147 -1.14 -11.56 -7.79
N LYS A 148 -1.05 -10.80 -8.87
CA LYS A 148 -2.16 -10.00 -9.40
C LYS A 148 -2.54 -10.45 -10.81
N LYS A 149 -3.82 -10.72 -11.07
CA LYS A 149 -4.30 -11.00 -12.42
C LYS A 149 -3.97 -9.81 -13.36
N PRO A 150 -3.48 -10.04 -14.61
CA PRO A 150 -3.38 -11.31 -15.33
C PRO A 150 -2.04 -12.03 -15.21
N ALA A 151 -1.16 -11.64 -14.29
CA ALA A 151 0.14 -12.30 -14.13
C ALA A 151 -0.02 -13.79 -13.78
N LYS A 152 0.95 -14.59 -14.20
CA LYS A 152 1.04 -16.02 -13.87
C LYS A 152 1.97 -16.21 -12.66
N PRO A 153 1.77 -17.26 -11.85
CA PRO A 153 2.67 -17.57 -10.73
C PRO A 153 4.12 -17.71 -11.21
N SER A 154 5.06 -17.15 -10.45
CA SER A 154 6.50 -17.33 -10.68
C SER A 154 6.96 -18.77 -10.34
N PRO A 155 8.14 -19.21 -10.78
CA PRO A 155 8.69 -20.51 -10.37
C PRO A 155 8.74 -20.69 -8.85
N LEU A 156 9.06 -19.64 -8.09
CA LEU A 156 9.05 -19.65 -6.62
C LEU A 156 7.64 -19.89 -6.06
N GLN A 157 6.63 -19.25 -6.65
CA GLN A 157 5.23 -19.40 -6.25
C GLN A 157 4.66 -20.78 -6.61
N CYS A 158 5.30 -21.54 -7.49
CA CYS A 158 4.93 -22.92 -7.84
C CYS A 158 5.63 -23.98 -6.97
N MET A 159 6.57 -23.61 -6.10
CA MET A 159 7.28 -24.57 -5.26
C MET A 159 6.37 -25.17 -4.18
N LYS A 160 6.67 -26.40 -3.77
CA LYS A 160 5.99 -27.06 -2.64
C LYS A 160 6.14 -26.21 -1.39
N LYS A 161 5.08 -26.12 -0.58
CA LYS A 161 4.96 -25.25 0.60
C LYS A 161 4.99 -23.74 0.33
N SER A 162 5.12 -23.27 -0.92
CA SER A 162 4.96 -21.86 -1.22
C SER A 162 3.52 -21.43 -1.03
N PHE A 163 3.33 -20.23 -0.50
CA PHE A 163 2.03 -19.60 -0.31
C PHE A 163 2.10 -18.13 -0.67
N TYR A 164 0.98 -17.57 -1.12
CA TYR A 164 0.88 -16.16 -1.53
C TYR A 164 -0.58 -15.72 -1.59
N ILE A 165 -0.81 -14.41 -1.56
CA ILE A 165 -2.12 -13.82 -1.78
C ILE A 165 -2.31 -13.58 -3.28
N TYR A 166 -3.44 -14.05 -3.82
CA TYR A 166 -3.82 -13.85 -5.21
C TYR A 166 -4.99 -12.87 -5.34
N GLN A 167 -4.77 -11.74 -6.02
CA GLN A 167 -5.85 -10.86 -6.47
C GLN A 167 -6.43 -11.36 -7.81
N SER A 168 -7.53 -12.10 -7.72
CA SER A 168 -8.19 -12.74 -8.86
C SER A 168 -9.15 -11.84 -9.65
N SER A 169 -9.56 -10.72 -9.05
CA SER A 169 -10.40 -9.69 -9.65
C SER A 169 -9.88 -8.31 -9.26
N ILE A 170 -9.82 -7.40 -10.23
CA ILE A 170 -9.38 -6.01 -10.01
C ILE A 170 -10.56 -5.13 -9.61
N HIS A 171 -11.71 -5.27 -10.28
CA HIS A 171 -12.91 -4.50 -10.00
C HIS A 171 -14.19 -5.35 -10.18
N PRO A 172 -14.97 -5.60 -9.12
CA PRO A 172 -14.62 -5.32 -7.72
C PRO A 172 -13.44 -6.23 -7.27
N PRO A 173 -12.60 -5.79 -6.32
CA PRO A 173 -11.40 -6.52 -5.93
C PRO A 173 -11.73 -7.82 -5.20
N HIS A 174 -11.01 -8.91 -5.49
CA HIS A 174 -11.16 -10.20 -4.79
C HIS A 174 -9.81 -10.85 -4.54
N PHE A 175 -9.54 -11.14 -3.28
CA PHE A 175 -8.32 -11.74 -2.77
C PHE A 175 -8.58 -13.16 -2.27
N ALA A 176 -7.59 -14.03 -2.42
CA ALA A 176 -7.60 -15.39 -1.90
C ALA A 176 -6.21 -15.78 -1.44
N LEU A 177 -6.13 -16.67 -0.45
CA LEU A 177 -4.86 -17.27 -0.02
C LEU A 177 -4.63 -18.54 -0.85
N VAL A 178 -3.46 -18.61 -1.49
CA VAL A 178 -3.03 -19.77 -2.28
C VAL A 178 -1.93 -20.49 -1.51
N LEU A 179 -2.02 -21.82 -1.41
CA LEU A 179 -1.08 -22.67 -0.68
C LEU A 179 -0.49 -23.77 -1.58
N ASP A 180 0.57 -24.40 -1.05
CA ASP A 180 1.31 -25.53 -1.62
C ASP A 180 1.59 -25.38 -3.12
N GLY A 181 2.14 -24.24 -3.50
CA GLY A 181 2.54 -24.00 -4.89
C GLY A 181 1.39 -23.81 -5.87
N GLY A 182 0.19 -23.45 -5.40
CA GLY A 182 -0.99 -23.29 -6.25
C GLY A 182 -1.97 -24.47 -6.24
N ARG A 183 -1.72 -25.51 -5.46
CA ARG A 183 -2.58 -26.71 -5.39
C ARG A 183 -3.84 -26.49 -4.58
N GLU A 184 -3.75 -25.64 -3.57
CA GLU A 184 -4.87 -25.31 -2.69
C GLU A 184 -5.15 -23.81 -2.71
N ARG A 185 -6.43 -23.47 -2.65
CA ARG A 185 -6.87 -22.08 -2.61
C ARG A 185 -8.00 -21.93 -1.58
N PHE A 186 -7.77 -21.08 -0.60
CA PHE A 186 -8.78 -20.67 0.36
C PHE A 186 -9.55 -19.49 -0.23
N GLU A 187 -10.72 -19.81 -0.79
CA GLU A 187 -11.67 -18.79 -1.22
C GLU A 187 -12.36 -18.20 0.01
N VAL A 188 -12.32 -16.88 0.09
CA VAL A 188 -13.10 -16.10 1.03
C VAL A 188 -14.23 -15.45 0.23
N ASP A 189 -15.46 -15.44 0.75
CA ASP A 189 -16.58 -14.81 0.08
C ASP A 189 -16.27 -13.38 -0.36
N ARG A 190 -16.81 -13.01 -1.52
CA ARG A 190 -16.73 -11.63 -2.05
C ARG A 190 -17.38 -10.66 -1.07
N GLY A 191 -16.84 -9.45 -0.98
CA GLY A 191 -17.46 -8.36 -0.24
C GLY A 191 -16.52 -7.69 0.75
N THR A 192 -17.12 -6.91 1.65
CA THR A 192 -16.39 -6.01 2.56
C THR A 192 -15.42 -6.69 3.51
N ARG A 193 -15.56 -8.00 3.74
CA ARG A 193 -14.71 -8.78 4.65
C ARG A 193 -13.61 -9.55 3.91
N ASN A 194 -13.62 -9.58 2.58
CA ASN A 194 -12.73 -10.41 1.78
C ASN A 194 -11.26 -10.13 2.09
N LEU A 195 -10.80 -8.90 1.86
CA LEU A 195 -9.41 -8.50 2.12
C LEU A 195 -8.97 -8.81 3.55
N TRP A 196 -9.75 -8.37 4.53
CA TRP A 196 -9.41 -8.53 5.95
C TRP A 196 -9.26 -9.99 6.34
N ARG A 197 -10.20 -10.84 5.93
CA ARG A 197 -10.12 -12.29 6.18
C ARG A 197 -8.94 -12.93 5.45
N THR A 198 -8.63 -12.51 4.23
CA THR A 198 -7.46 -13.01 3.51
C THR A 198 -6.16 -12.63 4.21
N ILE A 199 -6.04 -11.40 4.73
CA ILE A 199 -4.88 -10.97 5.54
C ILE A 199 -4.78 -11.82 6.81
N LEU A 200 -5.89 -12.03 7.55
CA LEU A 200 -5.89 -12.85 8.75
C LEU A 200 -5.49 -14.31 8.46
N LEU A 201 -6.01 -14.90 7.37
CA LEU A 201 -5.62 -16.25 6.95
C LEU A 201 -4.13 -16.34 6.60
N PHE A 202 -3.60 -15.32 5.93
CA PHE A 202 -2.17 -15.25 5.59
C PHE A 202 -1.29 -15.19 6.85
N ILE A 203 -1.61 -14.32 7.82
CA ILE A 203 -0.87 -14.22 9.08
C ILE A 203 -1.01 -15.50 9.91
N GLN A 204 -2.22 -16.08 9.96
CA GLN A 204 -2.47 -17.35 10.63
C GLN A 204 -1.65 -18.49 10.01
N HIS A 205 -1.54 -18.53 8.69
CA HIS A 205 -0.73 -19.54 8.00
C HIS A 205 0.75 -19.42 8.40
N ILE A 206 1.30 -18.21 8.42
CA ILE A 206 2.68 -17.96 8.87
C ILE A 206 2.87 -18.47 10.32
N ARG A 207 1.93 -18.16 11.22
CA ARG A 207 1.98 -18.57 12.62
C ARG A 207 2.00 -20.09 12.79
N LEU A 208 1.16 -20.81 12.03
CA LEU A 208 0.98 -22.26 12.19
C LEU A 208 1.97 -23.11 11.40
N PHE A 209 2.40 -22.64 10.22
CA PHE A 209 3.10 -23.48 9.23
C PHE A 209 4.45 -22.92 8.78
N SER A 210 4.86 -21.76 9.29
CA SER A 210 6.15 -21.13 8.96
C SER A 210 6.91 -20.70 10.22
N GLU A 211 6.69 -21.36 11.36
CA GLU A 211 7.37 -21.08 12.63
C GLU A 211 7.25 -19.61 13.09
N GLY A 212 6.18 -18.92 12.68
CA GLY A 212 6.00 -17.50 12.95
C GLY A 212 6.97 -16.59 12.17
N GLN A 213 7.51 -17.06 11.06
CA GLN A 213 8.50 -16.33 10.24
C GLN A 213 8.03 -16.15 8.80
N LEU A 214 8.29 -14.96 8.25
CA LEU A 214 8.13 -14.65 6.85
C LEU A 214 9.49 -14.28 6.25
N GLY A 215 10.15 -15.24 5.61
CA GLY A 215 11.56 -15.07 5.26
C GLY A 215 12.42 -14.92 6.51
N SER A 216 13.17 -13.83 6.64
CA SER A 216 14.04 -13.57 7.80
C SER A 216 13.36 -12.80 8.95
N ILE A 217 12.11 -12.37 8.78
CA ILE A 217 11.40 -11.58 9.80
C ILE A 217 10.45 -12.45 10.63
N LYS A 218 10.45 -12.24 11.95
CA LYS A 218 9.42 -12.79 12.84
C LYS A 218 8.17 -11.92 12.84
N ILE A 219 7.00 -12.55 12.93
CA ILE A 219 5.72 -11.83 13.03
C ILE A 219 5.26 -11.59 14.48
N ASP A 220 5.97 -12.14 15.47
CA ASP A 220 5.71 -11.97 16.90
C ASP A 220 6.26 -10.63 17.45
N GLU A 221 6.17 -10.42 18.76
CA GLU A 221 6.69 -9.25 19.47
C GLU A 221 8.22 -9.06 19.35
N ASN A 222 8.96 -10.11 18.97
CA ASN A 222 10.40 -10.04 18.73
C ASN A 222 10.74 -9.52 17.31
N GLY A 223 9.73 -9.33 16.46
CA GLY A 223 9.89 -8.82 15.10
C GLY A 223 8.95 -7.66 14.80
N ILE A 224 8.05 -7.83 13.82
CA ILE A 224 7.15 -6.75 13.38
C ILE A 224 5.82 -6.68 14.15
N ASN A 225 5.63 -7.56 15.16
CA ASN A 225 4.44 -7.64 16.00
C ASN A 225 3.11 -7.68 15.22
N LEU A 226 3.08 -8.43 14.12
CA LEU A 226 1.90 -8.59 13.29
C LEU A 226 0.94 -9.66 13.84
N ALA A 227 1.45 -10.64 14.59
CA ALA A 227 0.66 -11.73 15.14
C ALA A 227 -0.39 -11.29 16.17
N CYS A 228 -0.23 -10.11 16.80
CA CYS A 228 -1.17 -9.57 17.78
C CYS A 228 -2.60 -9.36 17.22
N VAL A 229 -2.76 -9.25 15.89
CA VAL A 229 -4.09 -9.10 15.26
C VAL A 229 -4.91 -10.41 15.23
N LEU A 230 -4.30 -11.52 15.68
CA LEU A 230 -4.94 -12.84 15.77
C LEU A 230 -5.43 -13.17 17.18
N GLU A 231 -5.26 -12.25 18.13
CA GLU A 231 -5.68 -12.34 19.53
C GLU A 231 -7.00 -11.60 19.76
#